data_AF-A0A538B114-F1
#
_entry.id   AF-A0A538B114-F1
#
_cell.length_a   1.000
_cell.length_b   1.000
_cell.length_c   1.000
_cell.angle_alpha   90.00
_cell.angle_beta   90.00
_cell.angle_gamma   90.00
#
_symmetry.space_group_name_H-M   'P 1'
#
loop_
_entity.id
_entity.type
_entity.pdbx_description
1 polymer ?
#
loop_
_entity_poly.entity_id
_entity_poly.type
_entity_poly.pdbx_seq_one_letter_code
_entity_poly.pdbx_strand_id
1 'polypeptide(L)'
;MLIDSYSLEQAVIGSDIPARMLGGLGTLKVTGLAVLGDGLRKPIAVEGPLLGPADWQGVTFAAFRSQGQAEAVQALGARATDLWNIGLTSALASGEVQGFENNLFVYRAAGRQGNAPYVTANVNLWPRTVAVVANPDRLSRLTAVQEGWLRQAAKEAAAHSTSLVEHEDQIVTDLCQAGARFANASEADLAKLRAAFAPVYSSLERDPQTKSFITRIEVLKRSTPAGAALAIPPGCTGPAPDSARGGVTSEDSIAGTWTTGKITENEWVRAFIAAGGTEKEAHSSFGATGTTHWSLRFDSGSFMLIQQDGSIGYNTLYRVNGDGTLTLWSGDCTHPAMYRYDLTSKTLRLHTLTQCSSHDAPYNTALFASFPFTRSG
;
A
#
# COMPACT_ATOMS: atom_id res chain seq x y z
N MET A 1 -17.96 -2.62 11.47
CA MET A 1 -17.20 -3.80 10.96
C MET A 1 -18.19 -4.79 10.37
N LEU A 2 -18.57 -4.59 9.10
CA LEU A 2 -19.61 -5.40 8.44
C LEU A 2 -19.01 -6.69 7.87
N ILE A 3 -18.09 -6.55 6.91
CA ILE A 3 -17.31 -7.64 6.33
C ILE A 3 -15.98 -7.72 7.10
N ASP A 4 -15.82 -8.75 7.92
CA ASP A 4 -14.71 -8.89 8.88
C ASP A 4 -13.97 -10.23 8.78
N SER A 5 -14.21 -11.01 7.74
CA SER A 5 -13.46 -12.23 7.43
C SER A 5 -13.35 -12.47 5.92
N TYR A 6 -12.31 -13.17 5.49
CA TYR A 6 -12.09 -13.51 4.08
C TYR A 6 -13.21 -14.39 3.53
N SER A 7 -13.70 -15.34 4.32
CA SER A 7 -14.86 -16.16 3.94
C SER A 7 -16.11 -15.32 3.67
N LEU A 8 -16.38 -14.27 4.48
CA LEU A 8 -17.51 -13.38 4.26
C LEU A 8 -17.28 -12.46 3.07
N GLU A 9 -16.07 -11.94 2.89
CA GLU A 9 -15.71 -11.19 1.70
C GLU A 9 -15.96 -12.02 0.42
N GLN A 10 -15.46 -13.26 0.39
CA GLN A 10 -15.69 -14.19 -0.72
C GLN A 10 -17.19 -14.45 -0.95
N ALA A 11 -17.97 -14.68 0.11
CA ALA A 11 -19.41 -14.86 -0.01
C ALA A 11 -20.12 -13.61 -0.58
N VAL A 12 -19.69 -12.41 -0.18
CA VAL A 12 -20.25 -11.15 -0.71
C VAL A 12 -19.86 -10.95 -2.17
N ILE A 13 -18.58 -11.11 -2.53
CA ILE A 13 -18.08 -10.98 -3.90
C ILE A 13 -18.75 -11.99 -4.84
N GLY A 14 -18.98 -13.22 -4.37
CA GLY A 14 -19.66 -14.27 -5.13
C GLY A 14 -21.20 -14.14 -5.21
N SER A 15 -21.79 -13.17 -4.50
CA SER A 15 -23.24 -12.95 -4.51
C SER A 15 -23.69 -12.04 -5.67
N ASP A 16 -24.99 -11.75 -5.76
CA ASP A 16 -25.54 -10.74 -6.67
C ASP A 16 -25.39 -9.30 -6.14
N ILE A 17 -24.88 -9.10 -4.92
CA ILE A 17 -24.72 -7.77 -4.30
C ILE A 17 -23.80 -6.87 -5.15
N PRO A 18 -22.58 -7.29 -5.55
CA PRO A 18 -21.71 -6.48 -6.39
C PRO A 18 -22.36 -6.10 -7.71
N ALA A 19 -23.03 -7.03 -8.39
CA ALA A 19 -23.70 -6.76 -9.66
C ALA A 19 -24.78 -5.67 -9.53
N ARG A 20 -25.56 -5.71 -8.44
CA ARG A 20 -26.56 -4.66 -8.15
C ARG A 20 -25.92 -3.31 -7.83
N MET A 21 -24.84 -3.30 -7.04
CA MET A 21 -24.09 -2.06 -6.75
C MET A 21 -23.51 -1.44 -8.02
N LEU A 22 -22.87 -2.25 -8.86
CA LEU A 22 -22.30 -1.83 -10.14
C LEU A 22 -23.38 -1.27 -11.10
N GLY A 23 -24.61 -1.78 -11.04
CA GLY A 23 -25.74 -1.25 -11.80
C GLY A 23 -26.07 0.22 -11.50
N GLY A 24 -25.75 0.70 -10.30
CA GLY A 24 -25.94 2.11 -9.92
C GLY A 24 -24.97 3.09 -10.60
N LEU A 25 -23.86 2.59 -11.15
CA LEU A 25 -22.80 3.42 -11.73
C LEU A 25 -23.18 4.10 -13.06
N GLY A 26 -24.29 3.69 -13.69
CA GLY A 26 -24.77 4.35 -14.91
C GLY A 26 -25.00 5.86 -14.73
N THR A 27 -25.35 6.30 -13.52
CA THR A 27 -25.49 7.72 -13.15
C THR A 27 -24.18 8.50 -13.24
N LEU A 28 -23.04 7.81 -13.11
CA LEU A 28 -21.69 8.35 -13.22
C LEU A 28 -21.10 8.19 -14.63
N LYS A 29 -21.91 7.74 -15.60
CA LYS A 29 -21.51 7.53 -17.01
C LYS A 29 -20.36 6.52 -17.18
N VAL A 30 -20.32 5.51 -16.31
CA VAL A 30 -19.39 4.36 -16.43
C VAL A 30 -20.16 3.05 -16.35
N THR A 31 -19.63 2.02 -17.01
CA THR A 31 -20.19 0.66 -16.92
C THR A 31 -19.37 -0.15 -15.93
N GLY A 32 -20.00 -0.64 -14.87
CA GLY A 32 -19.37 -1.58 -13.94
C GLY A 32 -19.19 -2.98 -14.56
N LEU A 33 -18.02 -3.59 -14.36
CA LEU A 33 -17.69 -4.92 -14.88
C LEU A 33 -17.54 -5.96 -13.76
N ALA A 34 -16.83 -5.61 -12.69
CA ALA A 34 -16.58 -6.49 -11.55
C ALA A 34 -16.23 -5.69 -10.29
N VAL A 35 -16.40 -6.32 -9.14
CA VAL A 35 -15.75 -5.91 -7.88
C VAL A 35 -14.79 -7.03 -7.50
N LEU A 36 -13.53 -6.67 -7.27
CA LEU A 36 -12.48 -7.58 -6.84
C LEU A 36 -12.30 -7.43 -5.33
N GLY A 37 -12.13 -8.55 -4.63
CA GLY A 37 -11.73 -8.59 -3.23
C GLY A 37 -10.22 -8.40 -3.07
N ASP A 38 -9.79 -7.95 -1.90
CA ASP A 38 -8.40 -7.70 -1.52
C ASP A 38 -8.31 -7.73 0.02
N GLY A 39 -7.11 -7.65 0.59
CA GLY A 39 -6.86 -7.93 2.00
C GLY A 39 -7.71 -7.08 2.97
N LEU A 40 -8.04 -7.67 4.12
CA LEU A 40 -8.77 -7.00 5.19
C LEU A 40 -7.91 -5.93 5.86
N ARG A 41 -8.51 -4.76 6.11
CA ARG A 41 -7.81 -3.59 6.65
C ARG A 41 -7.69 -3.71 8.16
N LYS A 42 -6.45 -3.79 8.65
CA LYS A 42 -6.12 -3.89 10.07
C LYS A 42 -5.68 -2.52 10.61
N PRO A 43 -5.99 -2.18 11.87
CA PRO A 43 -5.40 -1.02 12.54
C PRO A 43 -3.91 -1.24 12.78
N ILE A 44 -3.11 -0.27 12.33
CA ILE A 44 -1.66 -0.23 12.50
C ILE A 44 -1.31 1.09 13.19
N ALA A 45 -0.40 1.05 14.16
CA ALA A 45 -0.12 2.19 15.03
C ALA A 45 1.36 2.30 15.43
N VAL A 46 1.74 3.51 15.84
CA VAL A 46 3.13 3.89 16.15
C VAL A 46 3.53 3.53 17.58
N GLU A 47 2.73 3.92 18.56
CA GLU A 47 3.10 3.81 19.99
C GLU A 47 2.68 2.49 20.65
N GLY A 48 1.53 1.94 20.24
CA GLY A 48 0.97 0.71 20.78
C GLY A 48 -0.23 0.22 19.97
N PRO A 49 -0.69 -1.03 20.19
CA PRO A 49 -1.84 -1.57 19.48
C PRO A 49 -3.14 -0.86 19.87
N LEU A 50 -4.06 -0.71 18.92
CA LEU A 50 -5.36 -0.06 19.10
C LEU A 50 -6.44 -1.12 19.39
N LEU A 51 -6.49 -1.58 20.65
CA LEU A 51 -7.27 -2.76 21.04
C LEU A 51 -8.74 -2.46 21.32
N GLY A 52 -9.04 -1.29 21.89
CA GLY A 52 -10.41 -0.86 22.21
C GLY A 52 -10.56 0.66 22.16
N PRO A 53 -11.79 1.20 22.30
CA PRO A 53 -12.05 2.63 22.07
C PRO A 53 -11.20 3.62 22.87
N ALA A 54 -10.64 3.21 24.02
CA ALA A 54 -9.73 4.03 24.80
C ALA A 54 -8.41 4.29 24.05
N ASP A 55 -7.88 3.30 23.35
CA ASP A 55 -6.61 3.40 22.61
C ASP A 55 -6.73 4.28 21.36
N TRP A 56 -7.95 4.44 20.83
CA TRP A 56 -8.23 5.27 19.66
C TRP A 56 -8.35 6.76 20.00
N GLN A 57 -8.54 7.12 21.27
CA GLN A 57 -8.79 8.51 21.65
C GLN A 57 -7.60 9.41 21.34
N GLY A 58 -7.85 10.46 20.56
CA GLY A 58 -6.84 11.48 20.25
C GLY A 58 -5.79 11.06 19.22
N VAL A 59 -5.82 9.81 18.74
CA VAL A 59 -4.99 9.32 17.63
C VAL A 59 -5.39 10.03 16.35
N THR A 60 -4.45 10.64 15.64
CA THR A 60 -4.62 11.00 14.23
C THR A 60 -4.37 9.75 13.40
N PHE A 61 -5.43 9.24 12.78
CA PHE A 61 -5.44 7.97 12.08
C PHE A 61 -5.74 8.18 10.59
N ALA A 62 -4.84 7.69 9.74
CA ALA A 62 -4.98 7.81 8.29
C ALA A 62 -5.81 6.66 7.69
N ALA A 63 -6.76 7.02 6.82
CA ALA A 63 -7.49 6.10 5.97
C ALA A 63 -7.48 6.62 4.53
N PHE A 64 -7.92 5.80 3.57
CA PHE A 64 -8.08 6.30 2.21
C PHE A 64 -9.10 7.44 2.16
N ARG A 65 -8.93 8.35 1.20
CA ARG A 65 -9.84 9.48 0.99
C ARG A 65 -11.27 8.99 0.74
N SER A 66 -12.08 9.03 1.79
CA SER A 66 -13.45 8.57 1.79
C SER A 66 -14.19 9.17 2.97
N GLN A 67 -15.36 9.76 2.71
CA GLN A 67 -16.20 10.29 3.78
C GLN A 67 -16.62 9.18 4.76
N GLY A 68 -17.05 8.02 4.25
CA GLY A 68 -17.48 6.91 5.10
C GLY A 68 -16.35 6.34 5.97
N GLN A 69 -15.11 6.30 5.45
CA GLN A 69 -13.97 5.87 6.27
C GLN A 69 -13.56 6.93 7.28
N ALA A 70 -13.62 8.22 6.93
CA ALA A 70 -13.38 9.30 7.89
C ALA A 70 -14.40 9.28 9.04
N GLU A 71 -15.69 9.10 8.73
CA GLU A 71 -16.74 8.94 9.74
C GLU A 71 -16.53 7.68 10.59
N ALA A 72 -16.08 6.57 9.98
CA ALA A 72 -15.75 5.34 10.69
C ALA A 72 -14.59 5.54 11.68
N VAL A 73 -13.50 6.18 11.26
CA VAL A 73 -12.36 6.51 12.13
C VAL A 73 -12.77 7.44 13.28
N GLN A 74 -13.58 8.46 12.98
CA GLN A 74 -14.11 9.38 14.00
C GLN A 74 -15.02 8.68 15.01
N ALA A 75 -15.84 7.73 14.56
CA ALA A 75 -16.70 6.94 15.42
C ALA A 75 -15.91 6.09 16.44
N LEU A 76 -14.68 5.69 16.10
CA LEU A 76 -13.76 5.01 17.02
C LEU A 76 -13.12 5.95 18.05
N GLY A 77 -13.22 7.28 17.88
CA GLY A 77 -12.62 8.28 18.77
C GLY A 77 -11.34 8.93 18.26
N ALA A 78 -10.91 8.58 17.04
CA ALA A 78 -9.70 9.11 16.41
C ALA A 78 -10.02 10.32 15.50
N ARG A 79 -8.99 11.12 15.18
CA ARG A 79 -9.06 12.16 14.15
C ARG A 79 -8.71 11.53 12.79
N ALA A 80 -9.61 11.62 11.82
CA ALA A 80 -9.36 11.10 10.49
C ALA A 80 -8.46 12.05 9.67
N THR A 81 -7.53 11.48 8.91
CA THR A 81 -6.80 12.15 7.83
C THR A 81 -6.74 11.26 6.60
N ASP A 82 -6.56 11.84 5.41
CA ASP A 82 -6.42 11.13 4.15
C ASP A 82 -5.00 11.21 3.56
N LEU A 83 -4.02 11.63 4.38
CA LEU A 83 -2.60 11.56 4.03
C LEU A 83 -2.23 10.11 3.69
N TRP A 84 -1.75 9.90 2.47
CA TRP A 84 -1.45 8.58 1.94
C TRP A 84 -0.10 8.53 1.24
N ASN A 85 0.40 7.32 0.94
CA ASN A 85 1.69 7.08 0.28
C ASN A 85 2.85 7.85 0.96
N ILE A 86 3.45 8.82 0.26
CA ILE A 86 4.57 9.64 0.76
C ILE A 86 4.11 10.60 1.83
N GLY A 87 2.93 11.22 1.66
CA GLY A 87 2.36 12.10 2.67
C GLY A 87 2.19 11.38 4.00
N LEU A 88 1.75 10.11 3.96
CA LEU A 88 1.66 9.27 5.16
C LEU A 88 3.04 9.00 5.77
N THR A 89 4.06 8.71 4.96
CA THR A 89 5.41 8.44 5.48
C THR A 89 6.01 9.64 6.19
N SER A 90 5.93 10.83 5.57
CA SER A 90 6.39 12.07 6.22
C SER A 90 5.59 12.37 7.49
N ALA A 91 4.28 12.15 7.48
CA ALA A 91 3.42 12.40 8.64
C ALA A 91 3.62 11.40 9.79
N LEU A 92 3.98 10.15 9.48
CA LEU A 92 4.41 9.17 10.50
C LEU A 92 5.76 9.58 11.09
N ALA A 93 6.70 10.04 10.27
CA ALA A 93 8.02 10.46 10.73
C ALA A 93 7.99 11.75 11.58
N SER A 94 7.12 12.71 11.22
CA SER A 94 6.93 13.94 12.00
C SER A 94 6.08 13.75 13.26
N GLY A 95 5.44 12.58 13.40
CA GLY A 95 4.48 12.32 14.46
C GLY A 95 3.15 13.08 14.27
N GLU A 96 2.84 13.58 13.08
CA GLU A 96 1.52 14.16 12.74
C GLU A 96 0.43 13.09 12.69
N VAL A 97 0.78 11.89 12.19
CA VAL A 97 -0.09 10.70 12.13
C VAL A 97 0.47 9.62 13.06
N GLN A 98 -0.41 8.99 13.86
CA GLN A 98 -0.01 7.97 14.84
C GLN A 98 -0.61 6.58 14.55
N GLY A 99 -1.46 6.48 13.52
CA GLY A 99 -1.95 5.20 13.04
C GLY A 99 -2.51 5.28 11.63
N PHE A 100 -2.68 4.13 10.99
CA PHE A 100 -3.30 4.00 9.68
C PHE A 100 -3.88 2.60 9.50
N GLU A 101 -4.71 2.44 8.49
CA GLU A 101 -5.24 1.14 8.08
C GLU A 101 -4.43 0.56 6.92
N ASN A 102 -4.15 -0.73 6.90
CA ASN A 102 -3.69 -1.44 5.70
C ASN A 102 -3.99 -2.93 5.82
N ASN A 103 -4.00 -3.65 4.70
CA ASN A 103 -3.86 -5.10 4.75
C ASN A 103 -2.38 -5.48 4.96
N LEU A 104 -2.13 -6.69 5.46
CA LEU A 104 -0.78 -7.10 5.86
C LEU A 104 0.18 -7.20 4.68
N PHE A 105 -0.31 -7.59 3.50
CA PHE A 105 0.50 -7.65 2.29
C PHE A 105 1.05 -6.28 1.91
N VAL A 106 0.19 -5.26 1.79
CA VAL A 106 0.58 -3.88 1.45
C VAL A 106 1.43 -3.27 2.55
N TYR A 107 1.11 -3.55 3.82
CA TYR A 107 1.92 -3.09 4.96
C TYR A 107 3.36 -3.62 4.91
N ARG A 108 3.54 -4.93 4.65
CA ARG A 108 4.86 -5.56 4.46
C ARG A 108 5.57 -5.02 3.23
N ALA A 109 4.88 -4.96 2.09
CA ALA A 109 5.43 -4.48 0.83
C ALA A 109 5.87 -3.02 0.92
N ALA A 110 5.26 -2.21 1.78
CA ALA A 110 5.64 -0.84 2.04
C ALA A 110 6.71 -0.69 3.14
N GLY A 111 7.18 -1.77 3.79
CA GLY A 111 8.20 -1.68 4.83
C GLY A 111 7.80 -0.82 6.05
N ARG A 112 6.50 -0.65 6.31
CA ARG A 112 6.00 0.34 7.29
C ARG A 112 6.18 -0.08 8.76
N GLN A 113 6.57 -1.33 9.02
CA GLN A 113 6.86 -1.83 10.36
C GLN A 113 8.02 -1.12 11.07
N GLY A 114 8.86 -0.39 10.33
CA GLY A 114 9.89 0.46 10.91
C GLY A 114 9.39 1.81 11.44
N ASN A 115 8.20 2.26 11.03
CA ASN A 115 7.61 3.54 11.45
C ASN A 115 6.39 3.33 12.36
N ALA A 116 5.62 2.28 12.10
CA ALA A 116 4.44 1.92 12.87
C ALA A 116 4.44 0.40 13.10
N PRO A 117 5.07 -0.07 14.18
CA PRO A 117 5.32 -1.50 14.37
C PRO A 117 4.11 -2.25 14.92
N TYR A 118 3.10 -1.59 15.48
CA TYR A 118 2.02 -2.29 16.19
C TYR A 118 0.82 -2.56 15.30
N VAL A 119 0.38 -3.82 15.28
CA VAL A 119 -0.78 -4.28 14.50
C VAL A 119 -1.80 -4.91 15.44
N THR A 120 -3.07 -4.51 15.31
CA THR A 120 -4.18 -5.19 16.00
C THR A 120 -4.74 -6.29 15.11
N ALA A 121 -4.31 -7.53 15.36
CA ALA A 121 -4.39 -8.64 14.40
C ALA A 121 -5.82 -9.15 14.13
N ASN A 122 -6.65 -9.25 15.17
CA ASN A 122 -8.03 -9.73 15.10
C ASN A 122 -9.08 -8.63 14.85
N VAL A 123 -8.66 -7.39 14.61
CA VAL A 123 -9.56 -6.31 14.18
C VAL A 123 -9.47 -6.13 12.68
N ASN A 124 -10.57 -6.43 11.99
CA ASN A 124 -10.74 -6.14 10.56
C ASN A 124 -11.76 -5.00 10.42
N LEU A 125 -11.28 -3.80 10.07
CA LEU A 125 -12.11 -2.59 9.98
C LEU A 125 -13.13 -2.70 8.83
N TRP A 126 -12.62 -3.03 7.64
CA TRP A 126 -13.35 -3.25 6.38
C TRP A 126 -12.44 -3.97 5.36
N PRO A 127 -12.99 -4.59 4.30
CA PRO A 127 -12.20 -5.11 3.19
C PRO A 127 -11.67 -3.99 2.30
N ARG A 128 -10.57 -4.24 1.60
CA ARG A 128 -10.21 -3.46 0.42
C ARG A 128 -10.93 -4.09 -0.77
N THR A 129 -11.59 -3.29 -1.59
CA THR A 129 -12.21 -3.77 -2.83
C THR A 129 -11.86 -2.86 -3.99
N VAL A 130 -11.75 -3.43 -5.19
CA VAL A 130 -11.47 -2.68 -6.42
C VAL A 130 -12.63 -2.84 -7.40
N ALA A 131 -13.23 -1.73 -7.82
CA ALA A 131 -14.24 -1.75 -8.87
C ALA A 131 -13.56 -1.67 -10.25
N VAL A 132 -13.81 -2.65 -11.10
CA VAL A 132 -13.43 -2.62 -12.51
C VAL A 132 -14.54 -1.94 -13.28
N VAL A 133 -14.23 -0.82 -13.92
CA VAL A 133 -15.19 -0.02 -14.70
C VAL A 133 -14.69 0.19 -16.12
N ALA A 134 -15.63 0.39 -17.05
CA ALA A 134 -15.37 0.67 -18.45
C ALA A 134 -16.03 1.96 -18.89
N ASN A 135 -15.39 2.63 -19.86
CA ASN A 135 -16.02 3.69 -20.62
C ASN A 135 -17.13 3.07 -21.52
N PRO A 136 -18.40 3.52 -21.40
CA PRO A 136 -19.50 2.93 -22.15
C PRO A 136 -19.34 3.00 -23.68
N ASP A 137 -18.79 4.09 -24.21
CA ASP A 137 -18.60 4.30 -25.66
C ASP A 137 -17.50 3.41 -26.25
N ARG A 138 -16.53 3.02 -25.42
CA ARG A 138 -15.50 2.05 -25.83
C ARG A 138 -16.04 0.64 -25.76
N LEU A 139 -16.85 0.34 -24.75
CA LEU A 139 -17.48 -0.95 -24.57
C LEU A 139 -18.48 -1.25 -25.70
N SER A 140 -19.27 -0.26 -26.13
CA SER A 140 -20.27 -0.41 -27.20
C SER A 140 -19.69 -0.64 -28.60
N ARG A 141 -18.38 -0.43 -28.79
CA ARG A 141 -17.66 -0.73 -30.03
C ARG A 141 -17.19 -2.18 -30.11
N LEU A 142 -17.26 -2.93 -29.01
CA LEU A 142 -16.94 -4.34 -29.02
C LEU A 142 -18.05 -5.12 -29.73
N THR A 143 -17.66 -6.18 -30.43
CA THR A 143 -18.66 -7.17 -30.89
C THR A 143 -19.26 -7.89 -29.68
N ALA A 144 -20.44 -8.48 -29.84
CA ALA A 144 -21.06 -9.27 -28.77
C ALA A 144 -20.14 -10.37 -28.22
N VAL A 145 -19.30 -10.96 -29.07
CA VAL A 145 -18.32 -11.99 -28.68
C VAL A 145 -17.21 -11.38 -27.81
N GLN A 146 -16.66 -10.23 -28.21
CA GLN A 146 -15.61 -9.53 -27.46
C GLN A 146 -16.12 -9.01 -26.11
N GLU A 147 -17.33 -8.45 -26.08
CA GLU A 147 -17.97 -8.04 -24.83
C GLU A 147 -18.20 -9.26 -23.93
N GLY A 148 -18.63 -10.40 -24.49
CA GLY A 148 -18.75 -11.67 -23.79
C GLY A 148 -17.45 -12.12 -23.14
N TRP A 149 -16.32 -12.10 -23.88
CA TRP A 149 -15.01 -12.43 -23.33
C TRP A 149 -14.58 -11.51 -22.20
N LEU A 150 -14.78 -10.20 -22.36
CA LEU A 150 -14.43 -9.23 -21.31
C LEU A 150 -15.23 -9.46 -20.03
N ARG A 151 -16.55 -9.69 -20.16
CA ARG A 151 -17.42 -9.97 -19.02
C ARG A 151 -17.05 -11.29 -18.33
N GLN A 152 -16.71 -12.31 -19.10
CA GLN A 152 -16.23 -13.58 -18.56
C GLN A 152 -14.93 -13.40 -17.79
N ALA A 153 -13.94 -12.71 -18.37
CA ALA A 153 -12.66 -12.43 -17.72
C ALA A 153 -12.84 -11.61 -16.43
N ALA A 154 -13.73 -10.61 -16.43
CA ALA A 154 -14.04 -9.81 -15.25
C ALA A 154 -14.66 -10.66 -14.12
N LYS A 155 -15.56 -11.58 -14.46
CA LYS A 155 -16.17 -12.53 -13.51
C LYS A 155 -15.13 -13.49 -12.93
N GLU A 156 -14.27 -14.06 -13.77
CA GLU A 156 -13.19 -14.95 -13.35
C GLU A 156 -12.19 -14.23 -12.45
N ALA A 157 -11.82 -13.00 -12.78
CA ALA A 157 -10.94 -12.17 -11.96
C ALA A 157 -11.56 -11.90 -10.57
N ALA A 158 -12.86 -11.57 -10.50
CA ALA A 158 -13.55 -11.38 -9.22
C ALA A 158 -13.52 -12.65 -8.36
N ALA A 159 -13.85 -13.81 -8.96
CA ALA A 159 -13.83 -15.08 -8.24
C ALA A 159 -12.43 -15.47 -7.74
N HIS A 160 -11.38 -15.18 -8.53
CA HIS A 160 -10.01 -15.50 -8.16
C HIS A 160 -9.42 -14.53 -7.12
N SER A 161 -9.81 -13.25 -7.17
CA SER A 161 -9.23 -12.19 -6.33
C SER A 161 -9.25 -12.51 -4.83
N THR A 162 -10.33 -13.11 -4.34
CA THR A 162 -10.48 -13.44 -2.92
C THR A 162 -9.61 -14.60 -2.44
N SER A 163 -9.05 -15.41 -3.36
CA SER A 163 -8.12 -16.49 -3.01
C SER A 163 -6.67 -16.02 -2.84
N LEU A 164 -6.35 -14.81 -3.31
CA LEU A 164 -4.98 -14.27 -3.26
C LEU A 164 -4.56 -13.83 -1.85
N VAL A 165 -5.52 -13.71 -0.93
CA VAL A 165 -5.34 -13.11 0.41
C VAL A 165 -5.33 -14.13 1.55
N GLU A 166 -5.48 -15.43 1.25
CA GLU A 166 -5.66 -16.50 2.25
C GLU A 166 -4.38 -16.95 2.99
N HIS A 167 -3.23 -16.31 2.76
CA HIS A 167 -1.94 -16.76 3.30
C HIS A 167 -1.23 -15.69 4.14
N GLU A 168 -1.94 -15.09 5.11
CA GLU A 168 -1.37 -14.06 5.99
C GLU A 168 -0.36 -14.60 7.02
N ASP A 169 -0.37 -15.88 7.37
CA ASP A 169 0.50 -16.43 8.43
C ASP A 169 2.00 -16.28 8.13
N GLN A 170 2.40 -16.48 6.88
CA GLN A 170 3.78 -16.24 6.45
C GLN A 170 4.10 -14.74 6.51
N ILE A 171 3.16 -13.89 6.10
CA ILE A 171 3.32 -12.43 6.14
C ILE A 171 3.52 -11.95 7.58
N VAL A 172 2.78 -12.50 8.56
CA VAL A 172 2.94 -12.20 9.99
C VAL A 172 4.33 -12.58 10.48
N THR A 173 4.80 -13.78 10.10
CA THR A 173 6.14 -14.25 10.48
C THR A 173 7.22 -13.30 9.95
N ASP A 174 7.16 -12.95 8.66
CA ASP A 174 8.12 -12.03 8.03
C ASP A 174 8.08 -10.63 8.68
N LEU A 175 6.88 -10.10 8.92
CA LEU A 175 6.68 -8.80 9.54
C LEU A 175 7.22 -8.76 10.97
N CYS A 176 6.99 -9.82 11.74
CA CYS A 176 7.48 -9.95 13.11
C CYS A 176 9.01 -9.98 13.18
N GLN A 177 9.65 -10.75 12.28
CA GLN A 177 11.10 -10.77 12.13
C GLN A 177 11.64 -9.39 11.74
N ALA A 178 10.88 -8.65 10.93
CA ALA A 178 11.20 -7.29 10.53
C ALA A 178 10.82 -6.22 11.57
N GLY A 179 10.38 -6.61 12.78
CA GLY A 179 10.17 -5.71 13.91
C GLY A 179 8.71 -5.42 14.29
N ALA A 180 7.73 -5.86 13.48
CA ALA A 180 6.32 -5.66 13.81
C ALA A 180 5.92 -6.43 15.07
N ARG A 181 4.93 -5.91 15.80
CA ARG A 181 4.35 -6.55 16.97
C ARG A 181 2.84 -6.60 16.86
N PHE A 182 2.29 -7.75 17.17
CA PHE A 182 0.88 -8.05 17.01
C PHE A 182 0.24 -8.19 18.38
N ALA A 183 -1.01 -7.76 18.47
CA ALA A 183 -1.86 -8.00 19.63
C ALA A 183 -3.30 -8.25 19.17
N ASN A 184 -4.04 -8.99 19.99
CA ASN A 184 -5.46 -9.23 19.78
C ASN A 184 -6.27 -8.40 20.78
N ALA A 185 -7.29 -7.71 20.28
CA ALA A 185 -8.34 -7.13 21.10
C ALA A 185 -9.11 -8.24 21.83
N SER A 186 -9.54 -7.97 23.06
CA SER A 186 -10.43 -8.89 23.78
C SER A 186 -11.82 -8.94 23.12
N GLU A 187 -12.61 -9.98 23.36
CA GLU A 187 -14.00 -10.03 22.86
C GLU A 187 -14.84 -8.84 23.37
N ALA A 188 -14.58 -8.39 24.61
CA ALA A 188 -15.24 -7.22 25.16
C ALA A 188 -14.86 -5.93 24.40
N ASP A 189 -13.60 -5.79 23.99
CA ASP A 189 -13.16 -4.62 23.23
C ASP A 189 -13.60 -4.68 21.77
N LEU A 190 -13.58 -5.86 21.14
CA LEU A 190 -14.20 -6.09 19.83
C LEU A 190 -15.69 -5.68 19.83
N ALA A 191 -16.44 -6.06 20.86
CA ALA A 191 -17.84 -5.66 21.00
C ALA A 191 -18.00 -4.14 21.10
N LYS A 192 -17.13 -3.46 21.87
CA LYS A 192 -17.15 -1.99 21.98
C LYS A 192 -16.77 -1.30 20.66
N LEU A 193 -15.75 -1.79 19.95
CA LEU A 193 -15.35 -1.28 18.64
C LEU A 193 -16.49 -1.43 17.61
N ARG A 194 -17.19 -2.58 17.61
CA ARG A 194 -18.37 -2.79 16.75
C ARG A 194 -19.49 -1.81 17.10
N ALA A 195 -19.78 -1.63 18.39
CA ALA A 195 -20.83 -0.73 18.87
C ALA A 195 -20.54 0.74 18.53
N ALA A 196 -19.27 1.15 18.50
CA ALA A 196 -18.85 2.49 18.15
C ALA A 196 -19.32 2.92 16.74
N PHE A 197 -19.46 1.97 15.80
CA PHE A 197 -19.95 2.25 14.45
C PHE A 197 -21.48 2.46 14.33
N ALA A 198 -22.25 2.30 15.41
CA ALA A 198 -23.72 2.44 15.35
C ALA A 198 -24.22 3.76 14.71
N PRO A 199 -23.60 4.94 14.98
CA PRO A 199 -23.98 6.19 14.32
C PRO A 199 -23.70 6.18 12.81
N VAL A 200 -22.60 5.53 12.39
CA VAL A 200 -22.21 5.41 10.97
C VAL A 200 -23.23 4.57 10.23
N TYR A 201 -23.60 3.39 10.76
CA TYR A 201 -24.66 2.57 10.16
C TYR A 201 -26.00 3.29 10.13
N SER A 202 -26.37 3.99 11.20
CA SER A 202 -27.61 4.79 11.24
C SER A 202 -27.65 5.86 10.16
N SER A 203 -26.49 6.45 9.80
CA SER A 203 -26.37 7.40 8.70
C SER A 203 -26.50 6.71 7.34
N LEU A 204 -25.77 5.62 7.12
CA LEU A 204 -25.78 4.84 5.87
C LEU A 204 -27.16 4.25 5.56
N GLU A 205 -27.88 3.78 6.57
CA GLU A 205 -29.19 3.14 6.42
C GLU A 205 -30.33 4.13 6.10
N ARG A 206 -30.05 5.44 6.06
CA ARG A 206 -31.01 6.43 5.53
C ARG A 206 -31.23 6.26 4.02
N ASP A 207 -30.24 5.74 3.30
CA ASP A 207 -30.42 5.33 1.91
C ASP A 207 -31.05 3.93 1.85
N PRO A 208 -32.27 3.76 1.28
CA PRO A 208 -32.97 2.48 1.30
C PRO A 208 -32.22 1.35 0.61
N GLN A 209 -31.48 1.67 -0.47
CA GLN A 209 -30.72 0.67 -1.21
C GLN A 209 -29.50 0.21 -0.40
N THR A 210 -28.79 1.14 0.23
CA THR A 210 -27.66 0.85 1.13
C THR A 210 -28.11 0.03 2.34
N LYS A 211 -29.23 0.39 2.96
CA LYS A 211 -29.84 -0.40 4.04
C LYS A 211 -30.15 -1.84 3.62
N SER A 212 -30.69 -2.00 2.41
CA SER A 212 -30.95 -3.32 1.84
C SER A 212 -29.65 -4.12 1.68
N PHE A 213 -28.59 -3.52 1.13
CA PHE A 213 -27.29 -4.20 1.02
C PHE A 213 -26.69 -4.56 2.38
N ILE A 214 -26.71 -3.66 3.37
CA ILE A 214 -26.26 -3.95 4.74
C ILE A 214 -27.00 -5.16 5.30
N THR A 215 -28.33 -5.18 5.18
CA THR A 215 -29.18 -6.29 5.65
C THR A 215 -28.80 -7.62 4.99
N ARG A 216 -28.55 -7.61 3.68
CA ARG A 216 -28.16 -8.82 2.94
C ARG A 216 -26.78 -9.32 3.32
N ILE A 217 -25.82 -8.42 3.55
CA ILE A 217 -24.48 -8.79 4.02
C ILE A 217 -24.55 -9.37 5.44
N GLU A 218 -25.38 -8.81 6.32
CA GLU A 218 -25.63 -9.37 7.66
C GLU A 218 -26.26 -10.78 7.60
N VAL A 219 -27.14 -11.05 6.63
CA VAL A 219 -27.67 -12.41 6.38
C VAL A 219 -26.53 -13.35 5.98
N LEU A 220 -25.70 -12.95 5.01
CA LEU A 220 -24.55 -13.75 4.57
C LEU A 220 -23.59 -14.02 5.74
N LYS A 221 -23.28 -12.99 6.54
CA LYS A 221 -22.42 -13.07 7.72
C LYS A 221 -22.87 -14.15 8.72
N ARG A 222 -24.17 -14.32 8.93
CA ARG A 222 -24.71 -15.36 9.81
C ARG A 222 -24.61 -16.77 9.23
N SER A 223 -24.59 -16.91 7.90
CA SER A 223 -24.49 -18.21 7.22
C SER A 223 -23.07 -18.60 6.82
N THR A 224 -22.14 -17.66 6.80
CA THR A 224 -20.75 -17.91 6.45
C THR A 224 -19.97 -18.38 7.68
N PRO A 225 -19.13 -19.43 7.57
CA PRO A 225 -18.25 -19.84 8.66
C PRO A 225 -17.37 -18.68 9.15
N ALA A 226 -17.00 -18.67 10.43
CA ALA A 226 -15.98 -17.74 10.88
C ALA A 226 -14.66 -18.03 10.15
N GLY A 227 -13.97 -16.98 9.70
CA GLY A 227 -12.63 -17.12 9.15
C GLY A 227 -11.63 -17.64 10.19
N ALA A 228 -10.55 -18.26 9.73
CA ALA A 228 -9.47 -18.67 10.61
C ALA A 228 -8.88 -17.44 11.34
N ALA A 229 -8.62 -17.59 12.64
CA ALA A 229 -7.92 -16.57 13.38
C ALA A 229 -6.46 -16.49 12.92
N LEU A 230 -5.96 -15.27 12.75
CA LEU A 230 -4.57 -15.05 12.39
C LEU A 230 -3.65 -15.53 13.53
N ALA A 231 -2.73 -16.45 13.24
CA ALA A 231 -1.81 -16.96 14.22
C ALA A 231 -0.70 -15.92 14.49
N ILE A 232 -0.50 -15.54 15.76
CA ILE A 232 0.62 -14.69 16.17
C ILE A 232 1.75 -15.61 16.67
N PRO A 233 2.90 -15.68 15.98
CA PRO A 233 3.99 -16.54 16.42
C PRO A 233 4.54 -16.13 17.80
N PRO A 234 5.09 -17.06 18.59
CA PRO A 234 5.74 -16.74 19.86
C PRO A 234 6.83 -15.67 19.69
N GLY A 235 6.86 -14.68 20.58
CA GLY A 235 7.82 -13.57 20.51
C GLY A 235 7.41 -12.41 19.59
N CYS A 236 6.26 -12.51 18.91
CA CYS A 236 5.72 -11.46 18.04
C CYS A 236 4.73 -10.51 18.74
N THR A 237 4.57 -10.65 20.06
CA THR A 237 3.74 -9.77 20.90
C THR A 237 4.61 -8.86 21.77
N GLY A 238 4.01 -7.85 22.41
CA GLY A 238 4.71 -6.98 23.37
C GLY A 238 5.40 -5.80 22.70
N PRO A 239 6.38 -5.15 23.37
CA PRO A 239 7.00 -3.94 22.84
C PRO A 239 7.79 -4.22 21.57
N ALA A 240 7.70 -3.28 20.63
CA ALA A 240 8.54 -3.30 19.43
C ALA A 240 10.01 -3.07 19.84
N PRO A 241 10.98 -3.77 19.21
CA PRO A 241 12.38 -3.57 19.52
C PRO A 241 12.80 -2.16 19.12
N ASP A 242 13.82 -1.61 19.78
CA ASP A 242 14.31 -0.26 19.47
C ASP A 242 14.76 -0.12 18.01
N SER A 243 15.25 -1.22 17.41
CA SER A 243 15.57 -1.31 15.98
C SER A 243 14.35 -1.25 15.03
N ALA A 244 13.15 -1.53 15.54
CA ALA A 244 11.89 -1.37 14.81
C ALA A 244 11.26 0.01 15.01
N ARG A 245 11.64 0.75 16.05
CA ARG A 245 11.39 2.20 16.17
C ARG A 245 12.39 2.95 15.29
N GLY A 246 12.38 2.63 14.00
CA GLY A 246 13.14 3.30 12.95
C GLY A 246 12.53 4.65 12.57
N GLY A 247 11.99 5.39 13.54
CA GLY A 247 12.09 6.84 13.48
C GLY A 247 13.57 7.16 13.62
N VAL A 248 14.19 7.56 12.52
CA VAL A 248 15.45 8.34 12.41
C VAL A 248 16.31 8.32 13.70
N THR A 249 16.91 7.18 14.05
CA THR A 249 17.81 7.07 15.22
C THR A 249 19.17 6.48 14.91
N SER A 250 19.38 5.87 13.74
CA SER A 250 20.67 6.08 13.06
C SER A 250 20.51 7.41 12.32
N GLU A 251 21.46 8.35 12.45
CA GLU A 251 21.55 9.45 11.50
C GLU A 251 21.33 8.87 10.11
N ASP A 252 20.26 9.27 9.45
CA ASP A 252 19.95 8.79 8.12
C ASP A 252 21.05 9.34 7.21
N SER A 253 22.13 8.56 7.09
CA SER A 253 23.40 9.07 6.57
C SER A 253 23.27 9.57 5.15
N ILE A 254 22.27 9.03 4.42
CA ILE A 254 21.99 9.34 3.02
C ILE A 254 20.89 10.40 2.87
N ALA A 255 20.27 10.88 3.97
CA ALA A 255 19.23 11.90 3.88
C ALA A 255 19.72 13.15 3.14
N GLY A 256 18.82 13.74 2.37
CA GLY A 256 19.08 14.91 1.53
C GLY A 256 18.85 14.63 0.05
N THR A 257 19.19 15.63 -0.76
CA THR A 257 19.07 15.58 -2.21
C THR A 257 20.44 15.33 -2.84
N TRP A 258 20.50 14.43 -3.81
CA TRP A 258 21.71 14.03 -4.51
C TRP A 258 21.49 14.10 -6.01
N THR A 259 22.28 14.88 -6.73
CA THR A 259 22.08 15.16 -8.16
C THR A 259 23.23 14.59 -8.98
N THR A 260 22.92 13.99 -10.13
CA THR A 260 23.95 13.57 -11.10
C THR A 260 24.64 14.77 -11.74
N GLY A 261 25.86 14.55 -12.22
CA GLY A 261 26.43 15.41 -13.27
C GLY A 261 25.58 15.37 -14.54
N LYS A 262 25.96 16.19 -15.54
CA LYS A 262 25.32 16.14 -16.85
C LYS A 262 25.65 14.82 -17.51
N ILE A 263 24.64 14.03 -17.85
CA ILE A 263 24.77 12.77 -18.56
C ILE A 263 24.52 13.04 -20.04
N THR A 264 25.44 12.59 -20.88
CA THR A 264 25.27 12.62 -22.34
C THR A 264 24.50 11.39 -22.82
N GLU A 265 23.86 11.49 -23.97
CA GLU A 265 23.14 10.36 -24.58
C GLU A 265 24.06 9.14 -24.77
N ASN A 266 25.31 9.36 -25.20
CA ASN A 266 26.28 8.28 -25.37
C ASN A 266 26.64 7.58 -24.05
N GLU A 267 26.72 8.32 -22.94
CA GLU A 267 26.97 7.73 -21.62
C GLU A 267 25.74 6.94 -21.14
N TRP A 268 24.55 7.49 -21.33
CA TRP A 268 23.30 6.81 -21.01
C TRP A 268 23.13 5.51 -21.79
N VAL A 269 23.31 5.54 -23.10
CA VAL A 269 23.16 4.36 -23.97
C VAL A 269 24.11 3.23 -23.55
N ARG A 270 25.38 3.56 -23.26
CA ARG A 270 26.34 2.57 -22.75
C ARG A 270 25.89 1.97 -21.41
N ALA A 271 25.45 2.80 -20.47
CA ALA A 271 24.98 2.36 -19.16
C ALA A 271 23.73 1.47 -19.28
N PHE A 272 22.79 1.84 -20.16
CA PHE A 272 21.53 1.11 -20.36
C PHE A 272 21.74 -0.27 -20.98
N ILE A 273 22.64 -0.38 -21.96
CA ILE A 273 23.03 -1.66 -22.56
C ILE A 273 23.76 -2.53 -21.52
N ALA A 274 24.66 -1.95 -20.74
CA ALA A 274 25.34 -2.68 -19.66
C ALA A 274 24.37 -3.19 -18.58
N ALA A 275 23.25 -2.49 -18.39
CA ALA A 275 22.15 -2.90 -17.51
C ALA A 275 21.20 -3.95 -18.13
N GLY A 276 21.46 -4.40 -19.36
CA GLY A 276 20.71 -5.45 -20.05
C GLY A 276 19.56 -4.97 -20.94
N GLY A 277 19.42 -3.66 -21.15
CA GLY A 277 18.44 -3.09 -22.09
C GLY A 277 18.96 -3.02 -23.53
N THR A 278 18.07 -2.71 -24.49
CA THR A 278 18.48 -2.55 -25.90
C THR A 278 18.90 -1.11 -26.21
N GLU A 279 19.78 -0.94 -27.21
CA GLU A 279 20.20 0.38 -27.70
C GLU A 279 19.00 1.24 -28.15
N LYS A 280 18.02 0.63 -28.82
CA LYS A 280 16.79 1.28 -29.26
C LYS A 280 15.99 1.87 -28.08
N GLU A 281 15.82 1.10 -27.01
CA GLU A 281 15.14 1.56 -25.79
C GLU A 281 15.94 2.64 -25.07
N ALA A 282 17.27 2.54 -25.10
CA ALA A 282 18.15 3.54 -24.49
C ALA A 282 18.00 4.91 -25.16
N HIS A 283 18.01 4.98 -26.50
CA HIS A 283 17.73 6.21 -27.24
C HIS A 283 16.32 6.74 -26.99
N SER A 284 15.33 5.85 -26.98
CA SER A 284 13.93 6.24 -26.73
C SER A 284 13.74 6.84 -25.33
N SER A 285 14.35 6.25 -24.30
CA SER A 285 14.21 6.70 -22.90
C SER A 285 14.93 8.02 -22.64
N PHE A 286 16.12 8.22 -23.23
CA PHE A 286 16.85 9.48 -23.12
C PHE A 286 16.16 10.61 -23.89
N GLY A 287 15.77 10.36 -25.14
CA GLY A 287 15.17 11.35 -26.02
C GLY A 287 13.76 11.79 -25.62
N ALA A 288 12.96 10.90 -24.99
CA ALA A 288 11.60 11.22 -24.59
C ALA A 288 11.52 12.24 -23.43
N THR A 289 12.52 12.29 -22.57
CA THR A 289 12.50 13.13 -21.35
C THR A 289 13.31 14.41 -21.48
N GLY A 290 14.24 14.48 -22.45
CA GLY A 290 15.20 15.59 -22.57
C GLY A 290 16.04 15.84 -21.31
N THR A 291 15.99 14.89 -20.36
CA THR A 291 16.57 15.02 -19.04
C THR A 291 18.03 14.64 -19.11
N THR A 292 18.90 15.54 -18.67
CA THR A 292 20.35 15.32 -18.63
C THR A 292 20.90 15.25 -17.21
N HIS A 293 20.04 15.50 -16.21
CA HIS A 293 20.35 15.45 -14.79
C HIS A 293 19.18 14.81 -14.03
N TRP A 294 19.49 13.97 -13.05
CA TRP A 294 18.52 13.37 -12.15
C TRP A 294 18.89 13.69 -10.71
N SER A 295 17.88 13.90 -9.88
CA SER A 295 18.07 14.06 -8.44
C SER A 295 17.36 12.96 -7.67
N LEU A 296 18.04 12.41 -6.67
CA LEU A 296 17.48 11.51 -5.67
C LEU A 296 17.25 12.29 -4.39
N ARG A 297 16.03 12.28 -3.85
CA ARG A 297 15.75 12.83 -2.53
C ARG A 297 15.40 11.70 -1.58
N PHE A 298 16.19 11.61 -0.51
CA PHE A 298 15.97 10.74 0.63
C PHE A 298 15.52 11.61 1.80
N ASP A 299 14.30 11.37 2.28
CA ASP A 299 13.74 12.13 3.39
C ASP A 299 12.86 11.22 4.25
N SER A 300 13.33 10.91 5.46
CA SER A 300 12.54 10.25 6.49
C SER A 300 11.88 8.94 6.03
N GLY A 301 12.61 8.12 5.26
CA GLY A 301 12.12 6.87 4.68
C GLY A 301 11.31 7.03 3.38
N SER A 302 11.15 8.25 2.86
CA SER A 302 10.60 8.53 1.53
C SER A 302 11.69 8.81 0.49
N PHE A 303 11.66 8.08 -0.61
CA PHE A 303 12.56 8.24 -1.76
C PHE A 303 11.82 8.84 -2.94
N MET A 304 12.43 9.84 -3.57
CA MET A 304 11.94 10.42 -4.83
C MET A 304 13.06 10.54 -5.85
N LEU A 305 12.80 10.05 -7.06
CA LEU A 305 13.55 10.37 -8.27
C LEU A 305 12.90 11.59 -8.92
N ILE A 306 13.65 12.67 -8.99
CA ILE A 306 13.23 13.98 -9.52
C ILE A 306 13.97 14.23 -10.82
N GLN A 307 13.22 14.52 -11.88
CA GLN A 307 13.75 14.86 -13.20
C GLN A 307 14.25 16.31 -13.22
N GLN A 308 14.96 16.69 -14.28
CA GLN A 308 15.54 18.03 -14.44
C GLN A 308 14.49 19.15 -14.41
N ASP A 309 13.27 18.89 -14.87
CA ASP A 309 12.15 19.84 -14.85
C ASP A 309 11.41 19.90 -13.48
N GLY A 310 11.88 19.14 -12.49
CA GLY A 310 11.28 19.04 -11.16
C GLY A 310 10.13 18.03 -11.06
N SER A 311 9.73 17.39 -12.16
CA SER A 311 8.73 16.33 -12.13
C SER A 311 9.24 15.09 -11.39
N ILE A 312 8.34 14.41 -10.69
CA ILE A 312 8.66 13.16 -9.99
C ILE A 312 8.55 12.02 -11.00
N GLY A 313 9.70 11.46 -11.37
CA GLY A 313 9.76 10.31 -12.29
C GLY A 313 9.41 9.00 -11.60
N TYR A 314 9.84 8.83 -10.35
CA TYR A 314 9.58 7.63 -9.57
C TYR A 314 9.62 7.97 -8.08
N ASN A 315 8.77 7.34 -7.28
CA ASN A 315 8.77 7.56 -5.85
C ASN A 315 8.40 6.29 -5.08
N THR A 316 9.03 6.10 -3.93
CA THR A 316 8.85 4.90 -3.12
C THR A 316 9.31 5.17 -1.69
N LEU A 317 9.27 4.14 -0.85
CA LEU A 317 9.82 4.11 0.48
C LEU A 317 11.24 3.55 0.41
N TYR A 318 12.12 4.04 1.29
CA TYR A 318 13.46 3.51 1.47
C TYR A 318 13.82 3.24 2.92
N ARG A 319 14.84 2.41 3.11
CA ARG A 319 15.47 2.18 4.40
C ARG A 319 16.96 1.97 4.21
N VAL A 320 17.73 2.61 5.09
CA VAL A 320 19.15 2.31 5.30
C VAL A 320 19.25 1.17 6.30
N ASN A 321 19.94 0.10 5.93
CA ASN A 321 20.17 -1.07 6.75
C ASN A 321 21.53 -0.96 7.46
N GLY A 322 21.65 -1.55 8.65
CA GLY A 322 22.88 -1.50 9.46
C GLY A 322 24.11 -2.19 8.83
N ASP A 323 23.95 -2.88 7.71
CA ASP A 323 25.00 -3.57 6.95
C ASP A 323 25.55 -2.74 5.76
N GLY A 324 25.19 -1.45 5.66
CA GLY A 324 25.61 -0.57 4.57
C GLY A 324 24.83 -0.79 3.27
N THR A 325 23.63 -1.36 3.36
CA THR A 325 22.71 -1.49 2.23
C THR A 325 21.51 -0.54 2.33
N LEU A 326 20.94 -0.22 1.18
CA LEU A 326 19.75 0.59 0.98
C LEU A 326 18.67 -0.30 0.34
N THR A 327 17.49 -0.33 0.93
CA THR A 327 16.32 -1.02 0.36
C THR A 327 15.33 0.00 -0.19
N LEU A 328 14.83 -0.21 -1.41
CA LEU A 328 13.75 0.56 -2.05
C LEU A 328 12.55 -0.36 -2.33
N TRP A 329 11.35 0.03 -1.91
CA TRP A 329 10.13 -0.80 -2.01
C TRP A 329 9.24 -0.46 -3.21
N SER A 330 9.51 -1.04 -4.37
CA SER A 330 8.60 -0.86 -5.51
C SER A 330 7.31 -1.65 -5.32
N GLY A 331 6.16 -1.00 -5.52
CA GLY A 331 4.83 -1.61 -5.33
C GLY A 331 4.50 -2.74 -6.29
N ASP A 332 5.20 -2.83 -7.42
CA ASP A 332 4.97 -3.83 -8.47
C ASP A 332 5.89 -5.06 -8.35
N CYS A 333 6.66 -5.16 -7.25
CA CYS A 333 7.75 -6.11 -7.13
C CYS A 333 7.55 -7.04 -5.92
N THR A 334 7.70 -8.35 -6.15
CA THR A 334 7.61 -9.38 -5.10
C THR A 334 8.74 -9.29 -4.08
N HIS A 335 9.90 -8.75 -4.49
CA HIS A 335 11.04 -8.45 -3.61
C HIS A 335 11.46 -6.99 -3.80
N PRO A 336 11.87 -6.30 -2.73
CA PRO A 336 12.35 -4.93 -2.84
C PRO A 336 13.67 -4.86 -3.59
N ALA A 337 13.96 -3.72 -4.22
CA ALA A 337 15.27 -3.47 -4.79
C ALA A 337 16.26 -3.17 -3.68
N MET A 338 17.46 -3.73 -3.77
CA MET A 338 18.52 -3.58 -2.77
C MET A 338 19.80 -3.10 -3.43
N TYR A 339 20.44 -2.13 -2.78
CA TYR A 339 21.68 -1.51 -3.22
C TYR A 339 22.69 -1.54 -2.08
N ARG A 340 23.96 -1.77 -2.36
CA ARG A 340 25.05 -1.34 -1.48
C ARG A 340 25.35 0.11 -1.82
N TYR A 341 25.64 0.95 -0.82
CA TYR A 341 25.97 2.35 -1.08
C TYR A 341 27.35 2.70 -0.54
N ASP A 342 28.11 3.47 -1.32
CA ASP A 342 29.32 4.15 -0.85
C ASP A 342 28.98 5.62 -0.65
N LEU A 343 29.18 6.10 0.57
CA LEU A 343 28.84 7.46 0.96
C LEU A 343 30.08 8.22 1.41
N THR A 344 30.26 9.41 0.85
CA THR A 344 31.16 10.44 1.37
C THR A 344 30.34 11.70 1.69
N SER A 345 30.96 12.73 2.28
CA SER A 345 30.26 13.98 2.59
C SER A 345 29.67 14.70 1.37
N LYS A 346 30.15 14.39 0.15
CA LYS A 346 29.73 15.04 -1.09
C LYS A 346 29.21 14.11 -2.15
N THR A 347 29.55 12.83 -2.11
CA THR A 347 29.25 11.88 -3.20
C THR A 347 28.56 10.64 -2.66
N LEU A 348 27.52 10.21 -3.37
CA LEU A 348 26.80 8.97 -3.19
C LEU A 348 26.98 8.10 -4.43
N ARG A 349 27.37 6.84 -4.24
CA ARG A 349 27.38 5.79 -5.25
C ARG A 349 26.49 4.65 -4.79
N LEU A 350 25.62 4.16 -5.67
CA LEU A 350 24.80 2.98 -5.42
C LEU A 350 25.33 1.83 -6.28
N HIS A 351 25.27 0.62 -5.75
CA HIS A 351 25.66 -0.62 -6.42
C HIS A 351 24.50 -1.60 -6.30
N THR A 352 23.90 -1.98 -7.42
CA THR A 352 22.75 -2.88 -7.43
C THR A 352 23.15 -4.26 -6.89
N LEU A 353 22.48 -4.71 -5.83
CA LEU A 353 22.57 -6.08 -5.31
C LEU A 353 21.42 -6.93 -5.86
N THR A 354 20.23 -6.36 -5.86
CA THR A 354 19.01 -7.03 -6.32
C THR A 354 18.09 -5.99 -6.92
N GLN A 355 17.53 -6.29 -8.10
CA GLN A 355 16.64 -5.38 -8.81
C GLN A 355 15.30 -6.05 -9.05
N CYS A 356 14.23 -5.24 -9.04
CA CYS A 356 12.94 -5.69 -9.51
C CYS A 356 12.98 -6.02 -11.01
N SER A 357 12.46 -7.18 -11.41
CA SER A 357 12.45 -7.67 -12.79
C SER A 357 11.35 -7.05 -13.68
N SER A 358 10.81 -5.89 -13.32
CA SER A 358 9.83 -5.17 -14.16
C SER A 358 10.51 -4.51 -15.37
N HIS A 359 9.72 -4.02 -16.34
CA HIS A 359 10.21 -3.38 -17.56
C HIS A 359 11.20 -2.22 -17.31
N ASP A 360 11.14 -1.58 -16.13
CA ASP A 360 12.00 -0.45 -15.77
C ASP A 360 13.31 -0.88 -15.07
N ALA A 361 13.59 -2.19 -14.98
CA ALA A 361 14.80 -2.71 -14.36
C ALA A 361 16.09 -2.17 -15.00
N PRO A 362 16.23 -2.15 -16.35
CA PRO A 362 17.44 -1.63 -16.98
C PRO A 362 17.60 -0.13 -16.75
N TYR A 363 16.49 0.62 -16.75
CA TYR A 363 16.50 2.08 -16.50
C TYR A 363 17.05 2.41 -15.11
N ASN A 364 16.46 1.82 -14.08
CA ASN A 364 16.87 2.07 -12.69
C ASN A 364 18.29 1.59 -12.43
N THR A 365 18.69 0.44 -12.99
CA THR A 365 20.06 -0.07 -12.86
C THR A 365 21.05 0.85 -13.56
N ALA A 366 20.76 1.28 -14.79
CA ALA A 366 21.61 2.21 -15.52
C ALA A 366 21.82 3.52 -14.74
N LEU A 367 20.73 4.13 -14.26
CA LEU A 367 20.79 5.40 -13.55
C LEU A 367 21.50 5.27 -12.20
N PHE A 368 21.07 4.34 -11.35
CA PHE A 368 21.54 4.26 -9.96
C PHE A 368 22.94 3.65 -9.87
N ALA A 369 23.28 2.67 -10.70
CA ALA A 369 24.56 1.96 -10.60
C ALA A 369 25.70 2.61 -11.40
N SER A 370 25.40 3.37 -12.47
CA SER A 370 26.45 3.84 -13.38
C SER A 370 26.95 5.25 -13.04
N PHE A 371 26.10 6.10 -12.44
CA PHE A 371 26.39 7.51 -12.29
C PHE A 371 26.59 7.90 -10.81
N PRO A 372 27.57 8.77 -10.49
CA PRO A 372 27.71 9.32 -9.16
C PRO A 372 26.64 10.39 -8.94
N PHE A 373 26.16 10.47 -7.70
CA PHE A 373 25.33 11.58 -7.27
C PHE A 373 26.13 12.47 -6.32
N THR A 374 25.98 13.79 -6.48
CA THR A 374 26.62 14.78 -5.62
C THR A 374 25.57 15.43 -4.73
N ARG A 375 25.85 15.62 -3.46
CA ARG A 375 24.90 16.23 -2.53
C ARG A 375 24.56 17.65 -3.00
N SER A 376 23.28 17.93 -3.17
CA SER A 376 22.77 19.28 -3.41
C SER A 376 22.90 20.08 -2.10
N GLY A 377 23.41 21.30 -2.19
CA GLY A 377 23.65 22.18 -1.04
C GLY A 377 22.38 22.72 -0.40
#